data_AF-A0A7C5I8J8-F1
#
_entry.id   AF-A0A7C5I8J8-F1
#
_cell.length_a   1.000
_cell.length_b   1.000
_cell.length_c   1.000
_cell.angle_alpha   90.00
_cell.angle_beta   90.00
_cell.angle_gamma   90.00
#
_symmetry.space_group_name_H-M   'P 1'
#
loop_
_entity.id
_entity.type
_entity.pdbx_description
1 polymer ?
#
loop_
_entity_poly.entity_id
_entity_poly.type
_entity_poly.pdbx_seq_one_letter_code
_entity_poly.pdbx_strand_id
1 'polypeptide(L)' 'MSFERITVDPDQMGGVPCIRGLRIPVATILRMLAGGMSEQEILAEYPDL' A
#
# COMPACT_ATOMS: atom_id res chain seq x y z
N MET A 1 14.39 11.37 -0.97
CA MET A 1 13.69 10.45 -1.89
C MET A 1 12.20 10.69 -1.69
N SER A 2 11.49 11.15 -2.72
CA SER A 2 10.04 11.35 -2.67
C SER A 2 9.37 10.18 -3.39
N PHE A 3 8.44 9.50 -2.72
CA PHE A 3 7.69 8.40 -3.32
C PHE A 3 6.45 8.98 -3.98
N GLU A 4 6.35 8.88 -5.31
CA GLU A 4 5.25 9.49 -6.07
C GLU A 4 3.88 8.88 -5.79
N ARG A 5 3.82 7.65 -5.28
CA ARG A 5 2.55 6.94 -5.00
C ARG A 5 2.31 6.68 -3.51
N ILE A 6 3.18 7.15 -2.62
CA ILE A 6 3.05 6.91 -1.18
C ILE A 6 2.85 8.24 -0.48
N THR A 7 1.91 8.27 0.45
CA THR A 7 1.66 9.40 1.35
C THR A 7 1.84 8.97 2.78
N VAL A 8 2.48 9.83 3.56
CA VAL A 8 2.63 9.68 5.01
C VAL A 8 1.91 10.88 5.63
N ASP A 9 0.76 10.63 6.21
CA ASP A 9 -0.08 11.64 6.83
C ASP A 9 -0.24 11.27 8.32
N PRO A 10 0.30 12.06 9.27
CA PRO A 10 0.18 11.78 10.70
C PRO A 10 -1.28 11.64 11.17
N ASP A 11 -2.21 12.34 10.52
CA ASP A 11 -3.63 12.32 10.85
C ASP A 11 -4.37 11.13 10.22
N GLN A 12 -3.70 10.37 9.35
CA GLN A 12 -4.23 9.15 8.74
C GLN A 12 -3.45 7.91 9.16
N MET A 13 -4.17 6.94 9.73
CA MET A 13 -3.59 5.68 10.19
C MET A 13 -2.37 5.86 11.13
N GLY A 14 -2.29 6.98 11.84
CA GLY A 14 -1.20 7.30 12.77
C GLY A 14 0.15 7.53 12.10
N GLY A 15 0.18 8.05 10.87
CA GLY A 15 1.43 8.30 10.13
C GLY A 15 2.02 7.07 9.46
N VAL A 16 1.23 6.00 9.29
CA VAL A 16 1.66 4.83 8.54
C VAL A 16 1.74 5.19 7.05
N PRO A 17 2.84 4.84 6.35
CA PRO A 17 2.94 5.03 4.91
C PRO A 17 1.85 4.24 4.17
N CYS A 18 0.95 4.99 3.52
CA CYS A 18 -0.17 4.46 2.76
C CYS A 18 -0.03 4.82 1.29
N ILE A 19 -0.66 4.04 0.43
CA ILE A 19 -0.73 4.34 -0.99
C ILE A 19 -1.62 5.57 -1.17
N ARG A 20 -1.15 6.54 -1.95
CA ARG A 20 -1.78 7.85 -2.09
C ARG A 20 -3.24 7.72 -2.50
N GLY A 21 -4.13 8.36 -1.75
CA GLY A 21 -5.57 8.34 -2.01
C GLY A 21 -6.27 7.09 -1.50
N LEU A 22 -5.53 6.13 -0.92
CA LEU A 22 -6.04 4.89 -0.38
C LEU A 22 -5.63 4.75 1.08
N ARG A 23 -6.43 4.06 1.88
CA ARG A 23 -6.07 3.66 3.25
C ARG A 23 -5.45 2.27 3.29
N ILE A 24 -4.55 2.02 2.32
CA ILE A 24 -3.86 0.75 2.15
C ILE A 24 -2.40 0.96 2.55
N PRO A 25 -1.94 0.37 3.66
CA PRO A 25 -0.55 0.44 4.07
C PRO A 25 0.37 -0.25 3.05
N VAL A 26 1.48 0.41 2.72
CA VAL A 26 2.49 -0.17 1.82
C VAL A 26 3.04 -1.48 2.39
N ALA A 27 3.16 -1.57 3.72
CA ALA A 27 3.59 -2.78 4.42
C ALA A 27 2.68 -4.00 4.15
N THR A 28 1.38 -3.79 3.95
CA THR A 28 0.44 -4.88 3.64
C THR A 28 0.75 -5.49 2.27
N ILE A 29 0.94 -4.66 1.26
CA ILE A 29 1.29 -5.09 -0.11
C ILE A 29 2.64 -5.81 -0.11
N LEU A 30 3.64 -5.25 0.58
CA LEU A 30 4.95 -5.89 0.72
C LEU A 30 4.87 -7.25 1.43
N ARG A 31 3.98 -7.41 2.41
CA ARG A 31 3.77 -8.69 3.09
C ARG A 31 3.13 -9.73 2.17
N MET A 32 2.20 -9.32 1.30
CA MET A 32 1.58 -10.22 0.31
C MET A 32 2.59 -10.67 -0.73
N LEU A 33 3.40 -9.74 -1.25
CA LEU A 33 4.52 -10.06 -2.15
C LEU A 33 5.52 -11.01 -1.47
N ALA A 34 5.89 -10.73 -0.21
CA ALA A 34 6.77 -11.61 0.55
C ALA A 34 6.15 -12.99 0.85
N GLY A 35 4.82 -13.05 0.92
CA GLY A 35 4.05 -14.29 1.03
C GLY A 35 3.96 -15.09 -0.27
N GLY A 36 4.51 -14.57 -1.37
CA GLY A 36 4.53 -15.23 -2.67
C GLY A 36 3.33 -14.92 -3.57
N MET A 37 2.46 -13.98 -3.19
CA MET A 37 1.42 -13.51 -4.10
C MET A 37 2.04 -12.73 -5.26
N SER A 38 1.50 -12.97 -6.45
CA SER A 38 1.79 -12.20 -7.65
C SER A 38 1.11 -10.82 -7.59
N GLU A 39 1.65 -9.88 -8.37
CA GLU A 39 1.05 -8.55 -8.53
C GLU A 39 -0.41 -8.62 -9.01
N GLN A 40 -0.73 -9.58 -9.87
CA GLN A 40 -2.07 -9.78 -10.42
C GLN A 40 -3.08 -10.20 -9.35
N GLU A 41 -2.68 -11.09 -8.44
CA GLU A 41 -3.52 -11.52 -7.31
C GLU A 41 -3.74 -10.36 -6.33
N ILE A 42 -2.69 -9.59 -6.07
CA ILE A 42 -2.79 -8.39 -5.22
C ILE A 42 -3.74 -7.35 -5.83
N LEU A 43 -3.67 -7.12 -7.14
CA LEU A 43 -4.59 -6.22 -7.85
C LEU A 43 -6.03 -6.76 -7.89
N ALA A 44 -6.22 -8.08 -7.88
CA ALA A 44 -7.54 -8.68 -7.75
C ALA A 44 -8.15 -8.50 -6.36
N GLU A 45 -7.33 -8.54 -5.29
CA GLU A 45 -7.77 -8.23 -3.92
C GLU A 45 -7.97 -6.73 -3.67
N TYR A 46 -7.13 -5.89 -4.28
CA TYR A 46 -7.19 -4.43 -4.19
C TYR A 46 -7.39 -3.81 -5.57
N PRO A 47 -8.62 -3.83 -6.12
CA PRO A 47 -8.90 -3.31 -7.46
C PRO A 47 -8.74 -1.78 -7.56
N ASP A 48 -8.72 -1.06 -6.44
CA ASP A 48 -8.49 0.38 -6.38
C ASP A 48 -7.00 0.78 -6.49
N LEU A 49 -6.09 -0.21 -6.53
CA LEU A 49 -4.64 -0.04 -6.55
C LEU A 49 -4.08 0.24 -7.96
#